data_AF-A0A940C8Q6-F1
#
_entry.id   AF-A0A940C8Q6-F1
#
_cell.length_a   1.000
_cell.length_b   1.000
_cell.length_c   1.000
_cell.angle_alpha   90.00
_cell.angle_beta   90.00
_cell.angle_gamma   90.00
#
_symmetry.space_group_name_H-M   'P 1'
#
loop_
_entity.id
_entity.type
_entity.pdbx_description
1 polymer ?
#
loop_
_entity_poly.entity_id
_entity_poly.type
_entity_poly.pdbx_seq_one_letter_code
_entity_poly.pdbx_strand_id
1 'polypeptide(L)'
;MPYPKPLSEKSLEKLYKDAGLTNEARSFLYAFFAACANLYGMIALRHVWQIFGALKEAPNLRRKDLLAFTSIVRREEQPYYVFELDEIFDEDTHGELDRHIVSRELVGIGYGQFSLLYDLKEQIADRPYCVPDEFLSYAAPVQSAEESALLTFLSGLTSTTIV
;
A
#
# COMPACT_ATOMS: atom_id res chain seq x y z
N MET A 1 -17.39 -7.36 -1.41
CA MET A 1 -17.11 -7.84 -2.79
C MET A 1 -15.72 -8.45 -2.86
N PRO A 2 -15.37 -9.33 -3.82
CA PRO A 2 -13.99 -9.82 -3.96
C PRO A 2 -13.07 -8.73 -4.53
N TYR A 3 -11.82 -8.66 -4.04
CA TYR A 3 -10.81 -7.71 -4.52
C TYR A 3 -10.59 -7.86 -6.04
N PRO A 4 -10.42 -6.75 -6.79
CA PRO A 4 -10.30 -6.80 -8.25
C PRO A 4 -9.09 -7.60 -8.71
N LYS A 5 -9.28 -8.35 -9.80
CA LYS A 5 -8.21 -9.15 -10.40
C LYS A 5 -7.13 -8.26 -11.03
N PRO A 6 -5.84 -8.67 -10.96
CA PRO A 6 -4.76 -8.00 -11.64
C PRO A 6 -5.00 -7.87 -13.14
N LEU A 7 -4.55 -6.75 -13.70
CA LEU A 7 -4.56 -6.50 -15.14
C LEU A 7 -3.20 -6.84 -15.76
N SER A 8 -3.17 -6.99 -17.09
CA SER A 8 -1.92 -7.09 -17.83
C SER A 8 -1.18 -5.75 -17.86
N GLU A 9 0.15 -5.81 -17.90
CA GLU A 9 1.03 -4.62 -17.99
C GLU A 9 0.60 -3.67 -19.11
N LYS A 10 0.32 -4.19 -20.32
CA LYS A 10 -0.16 -3.39 -21.45
C LYS A 10 -1.46 -2.61 -21.15
N SER A 11 -2.36 -3.22 -20.39
CA SER A 11 -3.62 -2.57 -20.01
C SER A 11 -3.38 -1.47 -18.98
N LEU A 12 -2.50 -1.74 -18.00
CA LEU A 12 -2.11 -0.78 -16.96
C LEU A 12 -1.39 0.42 -17.55
N GLU A 13 -0.41 0.21 -18.45
CA GLU A 13 0.29 1.29 -19.16
C GLU A 13 -0.67 2.20 -19.91
N LYS A 14 -1.67 1.62 -20.58
CA LYS A 14 -2.71 2.40 -21.25
C LYS A 14 -3.52 3.25 -20.27
N LEU A 15 -3.98 2.66 -19.15
CA LEU A 15 -4.74 3.39 -18.13
C LEU A 15 -3.95 4.55 -17.53
N TYR A 16 -2.66 4.34 -17.25
CA TYR A 16 -1.80 5.41 -16.73
C TYR A 16 -1.56 6.53 -17.73
N LYS A 17 -1.40 6.18 -19.01
CA LYS A 17 -1.29 7.17 -20.09
C LYS A 17 -2.57 7.97 -20.25
N ASP A 18 -3.73 7.31 -20.21
CA ASP A 18 -5.05 7.95 -20.31
C ASP A 18 -5.33 8.85 -19.10
N ALA A 19 -4.82 8.48 -17.91
CA ALA A 19 -4.87 9.32 -16.70
C ALA A 19 -3.89 10.50 -16.72
N GLY A 20 -2.96 10.56 -17.68
CA GLY A 20 -1.94 11.61 -17.76
C GLY A 20 -0.85 11.52 -16.68
N LEU A 21 -0.66 10.34 -16.08
CA LEU A 21 0.35 10.12 -15.04
C LEU A 21 1.72 9.82 -15.66
N THR A 22 2.66 10.75 -15.49
CA THR A 22 4.07 10.60 -15.92
C THR A 22 4.77 9.45 -15.18
N ASN A 23 5.83 8.88 -15.76
CA ASN A 23 6.60 7.79 -15.14
C ASN A 23 7.18 8.20 -13.78
N GLU A 24 7.68 9.43 -13.66
CA GLU A 24 8.29 9.97 -12.45
C GLU A 24 7.25 10.08 -11.33
N ALA A 25 6.07 10.64 -11.63
CA ALA A 25 4.94 10.69 -10.70
C ALA A 25 4.50 9.29 -10.23
N ARG A 26 4.44 8.32 -11.15
CA ARG A 26 4.08 6.93 -10.81
C ARG A 26 5.11 6.31 -9.90
N SER A 27 6.39 6.39 -10.25
CA SER A 27 7.48 5.87 -9.42
C SER A 27 7.45 6.45 -8.00
N PHE A 28 7.22 7.76 -7.87
CA PHE A 28 7.03 8.41 -6.58
C PHE A 28 5.80 7.84 -5.84
N LEU A 29 4.65 7.73 -6.49
CA LEU A 29 3.41 7.26 -5.86
C LEU A 29 3.52 5.80 -5.39
N TYR A 30 4.20 4.94 -6.15
CA TYR A 30 4.47 3.57 -5.71
C TYR A 30 5.26 3.54 -4.41
N ALA A 31 6.37 4.28 -4.34
CA ALA A 31 7.19 4.37 -3.14
C ALA A 31 6.43 5.01 -1.97
N PHE A 32 5.69 6.09 -2.24
CA PHE A 32 4.91 6.80 -1.24
C PHE A 32 3.82 5.93 -0.61
N PHE A 33 3.11 5.14 -1.42
CA PHE A 33 2.06 4.23 -0.93
C PHE A 33 2.65 3.04 -0.18
N ALA A 34 3.77 2.49 -0.65
CA ALA A 34 4.50 1.45 0.07
C ALA A 34 4.96 1.96 1.45
N ALA A 35 5.50 3.17 1.52
CA ALA A 35 5.89 3.80 2.78
C ALA A 35 4.69 4.00 3.71
N CYS A 36 3.53 4.45 3.18
CA CYS A 36 2.30 4.55 3.96
C CYS A 36 1.86 3.19 4.54
N ALA A 37 1.87 2.13 3.72
CA ALA A 37 1.48 0.80 4.17
C ALA A 37 2.45 0.26 5.24
N ASN A 38 3.75 0.45 5.06
CA ASN A 38 4.77 -0.04 5.98
C ASN A 38 4.79 0.75 7.30
N LEU A 39 4.55 2.06 7.28
CA LEU A 39 4.55 2.91 8.48
C LEU A 39 3.29 2.74 9.32
N TYR A 40 2.12 2.67 8.68
CA TYR A 40 0.85 2.77 9.39
C TYR A 40 0.07 1.46 9.42
N GLY A 41 0.44 0.48 8.58
CA GLY A 41 -0.34 -0.74 8.37
C GLY A 41 -1.61 -0.47 7.56
N MET A 42 -2.47 0.43 8.03
CA MET A 42 -3.67 0.88 7.33
C MET A 42 -3.81 2.40 7.41
N ILE A 43 -4.15 3.03 6.29
CA ILE A 43 -4.44 4.46 6.25
C ILE A 43 -5.51 4.82 5.21
N ALA A 44 -6.44 5.70 5.60
CA ALA A 44 -7.45 6.23 4.69
C ALA A 44 -6.86 7.25 3.71
N LEU A 45 -7.36 7.27 2.47
CA LEU A 45 -6.84 8.11 1.39
C LEU A 45 -6.90 9.61 1.71
N ARG A 46 -7.90 10.03 2.50
CA ARG A 46 -7.99 11.39 3.04
C ARG A 46 -6.74 11.81 3.83
N HIS A 47 -6.17 10.90 4.63
CA HIS A 47 -4.98 11.16 5.43
C HIS A 47 -3.71 11.02 4.60
N VAL A 48 -3.69 10.11 3.62
CA VAL A 48 -2.63 10.03 2.60
C VAL A 48 -2.45 11.37 1.89
N TRP A 49 -3.55 12.04 1.51
CA TRP A 49 -3.48 13.36 0.90
C TRP A 49 -2.93 14.44 1.86
N GLN A 50 -3.27 14.37 3.15
CA GLN A 50 -2.71 15.29 4.16
C GLN A 50 -1.20 15.10 4.31
N ILE A 51 -0.74 13.86 4.38
CA ILE A 51 0.68 13.53 4.48
C ILE A 51 1.43 13.99 3.23
N PHE A 52 0.87 13.73 2.04
CA PHE A 52 1.46 14.18 0.79
C PHE A 52 1.72 15.70 0.78
N GLY A 53 0.75 16.49 1.28
CA GLY A 53 0.90 17.95 1.39
C GLY A 53 1.90 18.42 2.45
N ALA A 54 2.29 17.54 3.39
CA ALA A 54 3.28 17.83 4.42
C ALA A 54 4.72 17.45 4.01
N LEU A 55 4.90 16.72 2.89
CA LEU A 55 6.22 16.35 2.39
C LEU A 55 6.97 17.58 1.87
N LYS A 56 8.25 17.68 2.22
CA LYS A 56 9.15 18.77 1.79
C LYS A 56 9.42 18.74 0.29
N GLU A 57 9.54 17.54 -0.28
CA GLU A 57 9.82 17.30 -1.68
C GLU A 57 8.75 16.36 -2.27
N ALA A 58 7.78 16.94 -2.97
CA ALA A 58 6.72 16.19 -3.62
C ALA A 58 6.52 16.69 -5.07
N PRO A 59 6.26 15.79 -6.03
CA PRO A 59 5.89 16.20 -7.38
C PRO A 59 4.59 17.00 -7.38
N ASN A 60 4.38 17.83 -8.40
CA ASN A 60 3.15 18.61 -8.54
C ASN A 60 1.97 17.71 -8.95
N LEU A 61 1.36 17.04 -7.98
CA LEU A 61 0.19 16.18 -8.16
C LEU A 61 -1.06 16.81 -7.56
N ARG A 62 -2.20 16.55 -8.19
CA ARG A 62 -3.52 16.97 -7.72
C ARG A 62 -4.25 15.77 -7.11
N ARG A 63 -5.29 16.04 -6.32
CA ARG A 63 -6.16 15.00 -5.74
C ARG A 63 -6.69 14.01 -6.78
N LYS A 64 -7.07 14.52 -7.96
CA LYS A 64 -7.57 13.68 -9.07
C LYS A 64 -6.51 12.68 -9.57
N ASP A 65 -5.23 13.03 -9.50
CA ASP A 65 -4.15 12.19 -10.00
C ASP A 65 -3.91 11.03 -9.01
N LEU A 66 -4.03 11.33 -7.71
CA LEU A 66 -3.98 10.33 -6.63
C LEU A 66 -5.20 9.39 -6.66
N LEU A 67 -6.40 9.92 -6.93
CA LEU A 67 -7.61 9.12 -7.17
C LEU A 67 -7.48 8.22 -8.40
N ALA A 68 -6.96 8.75 -9.51
CA ALA A 68 -6.71 7.95 -10.71
C ALA A 68 -5.69 6.83 -10.43
N PHE A 69 -4.60 7.15 -9.73
CA PHE A 69 -3.60 6.16 -9.32
C PHE A 69 -4.22 5.04 -8.48
N THR A 70 -5.00 5.37 -7.44
CA THR A 70 -5.65 4.37 -6.57
C THR A 70 -6.61 3.45 -7.32
N SER A 71 -7.31 3.97 -8.35
CA SER A 71 -8.21 3.16 -9.20
C SER A 71 -7.44 2.16 -10.07
N ILE A 72 -6.20 2.48 -10.46
CA ILE A 72 -5.38 1.65 -11.35
C ILE A 72 -4.53 0.67 -10.53
N VAL A 73 -3.79 1.18 -9.54
CA VAL A 73 -2.83 0.42 -8.73
C VAL A 73 -3.47 -0.74 -7.97
N ARG A 74 -4.76 -0.63 -7.63
CA ARG A 74 -5.50 -1.74 -7.00
C ARG A 74 -5.63 -2.98 -7.89
N ARG A 75 -5.34 -2.85 -9.18
CA ARG A 75 -5.34 -3.93 -10.18
C ARG A 75 -3.91 -4.37 -10.54
N GLU A 76 -2.95 -4.10 -9.67
CA GLU A 76 -1.55 -4.50 -9.78
C GLU A 76 -1.16 -5.40 -8.61
N GLU A 77 -0.07 -6.15 -8.76
CA GLU A 77 0.58 -6.78 -7.61
C GLU A 77 1.47 -5.76 -6.90
N GLN A 78 1.09 -5.42 -5.68
CA GLN A 78 1.79 -4.45 -4.84
C GLN A 78 1.97 -5.05 -3.43
N PRO A 79 2.92 -4.52 -2.63
CA PRO A 79 3.08 -4.91 -1.23
C PRO A 79 1.93 -4.43 -0.32
N TYR A 80 0.93 -3.75 -0.89
CA TYR A 80 -0.27 -3.27 -0.23
C TYR A 80 -1.50 -3.49 -1.12
N TYR A 81 -2.66 -3.49 -0.51
CA TYR A 81 -3.96 -3.42 -1.17
C TYR A 81 -4.53 -2.00 -1.09
N VAL A 82 -5.39 -1.67 -2.05
CA VAL A 82 -6.21 -0.47 -2.01
C VAL A 82 -7.67 -0.90 -2.06
N PHE A 83 -8.28 -0.92 -0.88
CA PHE A 83 -9.68 -1.31 -0.68
C PHE A 83 -10.58 -0.09 -0.65
N GLU A 84 -11.83 -0.27 -1.05
CA GLU A 84 -12.92 0.64 -0.72
C GLU A 84 -13.43 0.33 0.70
N LEU A 85 -14.01 1.33 1.38
CA LEU A 85 -14.38 1.21 2.80
C LEU A 85 -15.39 0.07 3.03
N ASP A 86 -16.33 -0.10 2.12
CA ASP A 86 -17.36 -1.14 2.11
C ASP A 86 -16.83 -2.55 1.79
N GLU A 87 -15.58 -2.64 1.30
CA GLU A 87 -14.91 -3.93 1.11
C GLU A 87 -14.33 -4.46 2.44
N ILE A 88 -14.11 -3.57 3.41
CA ILE A 88 -13.52 -3.92 4.72
C ILE A 88 -14.56 -3.81 5.85
N PHE A 89 -15.37 -2.75 5.86
CA PHE A 89 -16.27 -2.37 6.96
C PHE A 89 -17.72 -2.26 6.47
N ASP A 90 -18.63 -2.97 7.12
CA ASP A 90 -20.04 -3.07 6.69
C ASP A 90 -20.90 -1.83 7.01
N GLU A 91 -20.43 -0.88 7.85
CA GLU A 91 -21.31 0.12 8.51
C GLU A 91 -21.03 1.61 8.16
N ASP A 92 -20.00 1.94 7.37
CA ASP A 92 -19.58 3.34 7.18
C ASP A 92 -20.16 3.97 5.89
N THR A 93 -20.57 5.26 5.95
CA THR A 93 -21.20 6.02 4.84
C THR A 93 -20.19 6.52 3.81
N HIS A 94 -20.55 6.46 2.52
CA HIS A 94 -19.64 6.61 1.37
C HIS A 94 -19.22 8.04 0.96
N GLY A 95 -17.96 8.16 0.52
CA GLY A 95 -17.36 9.24 -0.25
C GLY A 95 -16.19 8.76 -1.13
N GLU A 96 -15.86 9.48 -2.20
CA GLU A 96 -14.81 9.08 -3.16
C GLU A 96 -13.39 8.92 -2.57
N LEU A 97 -13.16 9.47 -1.36
CA LEU A 97 -11.89 9.39 -0.62
C LEU A 97 -11.86 8.30 0.45
N ASP A 98 -12.85 7.41 0.46
CA ASP A 98 -12.97 6.35 1.47
C ASP A 98 -12.16 5.10 1.14
N ARG A 99 -11.20 5.22 0.21
CA ARG A 99 -10.25 4.15 -0.05
C ARG A 99 -9.24 4.04 1.08
N HIS A 100 -8.82 2.82 1.38
CA HIS A 100 -7.81 2.51 2.39
C HIS A 100 -6.63 1.83 1.72
N ILE A 101 -5.44 2.36 1.97
CA ILE A 101 -4.19 1.65 1.70
C ILE A 101 -3.98 0.72 2.88
N VAL A 102 -3.83 -0.58 2.60
CA VAL A 102 -3.71 -1.62 3.61
C VAL A 102 -2.50 -2.48 3.30
N SER A 103 -1.58 -2.65 4.26
CA SER A 103 -0.46 -3.56 4.14
C SER A 103 -0.96 -4.98 3.84
N ARG A 104 -0.30 -5.64 2.88
CA ARG A 104 -0.66 -7.00 2.48
C ARG A 104 -0.54 -8.00 3.64
N GLU A 105 0.34 -7.74 4.60
CA GLU A 105 0.56 -8.59 5.78
C GLU A 105 -0.63 -8.59 6.75
N LEU A 106 -1.45 -7.55 6.73
CA LEU A 106 -2.63 -7.44 7.58
C LEU A 106 -3.86 -8.17 7.02
N VAL A 107 -3.78 -8.66 5.78
CA VAL A 107 -4.87 -9.36 5.12
C VAL A 107 -4.57 -10.86 5.14
N GLY A 108 -5.32 -11.57 5.98
CA GLY A 108 -5.25 -13.03 6.10
C GLY A 108 -5.91 -13.75 4.93
N ILE A 109 -6.12 -15.06 5.09
CA ILE A 109 -6.78 -15.91 4.09
C ILE A 109 -8.05 -16.48 4.71
N GLY A 110 -9.16 -16.44 3.97
CA GLY A 110 -10.40 -17.11 4.34
C GLY A 110 -11.26 -16.31 5.32
N TYR A 111 -12.00 -17.02 6.18
CA TYR A 111 -12.90 -16.38 7.14
C TYR A 111 -12.10 -15.56 8.16
N GLY A 112 -12.53 -14.33 8.40
CA GLY A 112 -11.81 -13.42 9.31
C GLY A 112 -10.52 -12.82 8.74
N GLN A 113 -10.32 -12.85 7.43
CA GLN A 113 -9.12 -12.27 6.77
C GLN A 113 -8.83 -10.79 7.13
N PHE A 114 -9.81 -10.06 7.66
CA PHE A 114 -9.67 -8.66 8.07
C PHE A 114 -9.61 -8.45 9.59
N SER A 115 -9.52 -9.51 10.41
CA SER A 115 -9.51 -9.40 11.88
C SER A 115 -8.45 -8.42 12.39
N LEU A 116 -7.23 -8.51 11.86
CA LEU A 116 -6.12 -7.62 12.21
C LEU A 116 -6.40 -6.15 11.84
N LEU A 117 -7.20 -5.89 10.81
CA LEU A 117 -7.58 -4.53 10.42
C LEU A 117 -8.57 -3.91 11.41
N TYR A 118 -9.50 -4.70 11.94
CA TYR A 118 -10.43 -4.25 12.97
C TYR A 118 -9.68 -3.88 14.25
N ASP A 119 -8.79 -4.77 14.72
CA ASP A 119 -7.94 -4.51 15.88
C ASP A 119 -7.08 -3.24 15.71
N LEU A 120 -6.50 -3.08 14.52
CA LEU A 120 -5.69 -1.91 14.19
C LEU A 120 -6.52 -0.62 14.14
N LYS A 121 -7.73 -0.65 13.56
CA LYS A 121 -8.64 0.51 13.50
C LYS A 121 -8.95 1.01 14.92
N GLU A 122 -9.25 0.11 15.85
CA GLU A 122 -9.52 0.46 17.25
C GLU A 122 -8.29 1.09 17.94
N GLN A 123 -7.08 0.59 17.66
CA GLN A 123 -5.85 1.12 18.26
C GLN A 123 -5.43 2.50 17.71
N ILE A 124 -5.74 2.77 16.45
CA ILE A 124 -5.33 4.01 15.75
C ILE A 124 -6.37 5.13 15.88
N ALA A 125 -7.65 4.83 16.18
CA ALA A 125 -8.79 5.74 16.05
C ALA A 125 -8.55 7.20 16.52
N ASP A 126 -7.79 7.42 17.59
CA ASP A 126 -7.52 8.76 18.17
C ASP A 126 -6.08 9.26 18.02
N ARG A 127 -5.23 8.57 17.26
CA ARG A 127 -3.80 8.90 17.15
C ARG A 127 -3.50 9.68 15.86
N PRO A 128 -2.78 10.82 15.94
CA PRO A 128 -2.34 11.52 14.74
C PRO A 128 -1.29 10.70 13.98
N TYR A 129 -1.34 10.75 12.65
CA TYR A 129 -0.31 10.16 11.80
C TYR A 129 1.00 10.94 11.91
N CYS A 130 2.10 10.23 12.15
CA CYS A 130 3.44 10.81 12.20
C CYS A 130 4.04 10.92 10.79
N VAL A 131 4.68 12.04 10.44
CA VAL A 131 5.37 12.19 9.15
C VAL A 131 6.88 12.32 9.40
N PRO A 132 7.65 11.21 9.31
CA PRO A 132 9.11 11.26 9.44
C PRO A 132 9.78 12.12 8.36
N ASP A 133 10.96 12.68 8.67
CA ASP A 133 11.75 13.46 7.70
C ASP A 133 12.15 12.62 6.47
N GLU A 134 12.55 11.37 6.69
CA GLU A 134 12.92 10.42 5.62
C GLU A 134 11.74 9.52 5.24
N PHE A 135 10.55 10.09 5.02
CA PHE A 135 9.32 9.32 4.80
C PHE A 135 9.44 8.20 3.74
N LEU A 136 10.09 8.49 2.61
CA LEU A 136 10.21 7.53 1.50
C LEU A 136 11.18 6.38 1.78
N SER A 137 12.03 6.45 2.80
CA SER A 137 12.93 5.33 3.16
C SER A 137 12.15 4.11 3.65
N TYR A 138 10.95 4.33 4.20
CA TYR A 138 10.02 3.29 4.61
C TYR A 138 9.33 2.57 3.45
N ALA A 139 9.55 2.96 2.20
CA ALA A 139 9.00 2.26 1.04
C ALA A 139 9.59 0.86 0.86
N ALA A 140 10.84 0.66 1.29
CA ALA A 140 11.44 -0.67 1.36
C ALA A 140 10.78 -1.45 2.50
N PRO A 141 10.43 -2.74 2.30
CA PRO A 141 9.96 -3.57 3.39
C PRO A 141 11.03 -3.59 4.49
N VAL A 142 10.61 -3.38 5.74
CA VAL A 142 11.51 -3.42 6.89
C VAL A 142 11.85 -4.89 7.12
N GLN A 143 12.94 -5.34 6.49
CA GLN A 143 13.43 -6.69 6.71
C GLN A 143 13.92 -6.78 8.16
N SER A 144 13.32 -7.68 8.93
CA SER A 144 13.75 -7.87 10.31
C SER A 144 15.15 -8.49 10.35
N ALA A 145 15.89 -8.27 11.44
CA ALA A 145 17.19 -8.91 11.63
C ALA A 145 17.10 -10.45 11.57
N GLU A 146 15.97 -11.00 12.02
CA GLU A 146 15.67 -12.44 11.96
C GLU A 146 15.46 -12.92 10.52
N GLU A 147 14.75 -12.15 9.70
CA GLU A 147 14.57 -12.45 8.28
C GLU A 147 15.88 -12.36 7.50
N SER A 148 16.70 -11.34 7.75
CA SER A 148 18.03 -11.25 7.13
C SER A 148 18.92 -12.42 7.55
N ALA A 149 18.87 -12.82 8.82
CA ALA A 149 19.62 -13.98 9.32
C ALA A 149 19.13 -15.29 8.70
N LEU A 150 17.81 -15.46 8.55
CA LEU A 150 17.19 -16.62 7.93
C LEU A 150 17.51 -16.70 6.43
N LEU A 151 17.44 -15.59 5.68
CA LEU A 151 17.81 -15.57 4.26
C LEU A 151 19.30 -15.86 4.07
N THR A 152 20.15 -15.31 4.94
CA THR A 152 21.59 -15.62 4.94
C THR A 152 21.80 -17.12 5.15
N PHE A 153 21.11 -17.72 6.14
CA PHE A 153 21.15 -19.16 6.38
C PHE A 153 20.69 -19.98 5.17
N LEU A 154 19.53 -19.64 4.58
CA LEU A 154 18.98 -20.33 3.41
C LEU A 154 19.90 -20.24 2.18
N SER A 155 20.53 -19.08 1.98
CA SER A 155 21.48 -18.88 0.86
C SER A 155 22.74 -19.75 0.98
N GLY A 156 23.09 -20.18 2.21
CA GLY A 156 24.20 -21.07 2.49
C GLY A 156 23.89 -22.56 2.32
N LEU A 157 22.64 -22.94 2.05
CA LEU A 157 22.26 -24.33 1.83
C LEU A 157 22.64 -24.76 0.40
N THR A 158 23.87 -25.25 0.22
CA THR A 158 24.25 -25.97 -1.00
C THR A 158 23.64 -27.38 -0.96
N SER A 159 22.84 -27.76 -1.95
CA SER A 159 22.31 -29.12 -2.09
C SER A 159 23.45 -30.13 -2.22
N THR A 160 23.75 -30.84 -1.14
CA THR A 160 24.56 -32.05 -1.19
C THR A 160 23.68 -33.15 -1.77
N THR A 161 23.81 -33.42 -3.07
CA THR A 161 23.23 -34.60 -3.71
C THR A 161 23.86 -35.84 -3.06
N ILE A 162 23.09 -36.57 -2.26
CA ILE A 162 23.51 -37.86 -1.71
C ILE A 162 23.38 -38.87 -2.86
N VAL A 163 24.52 -39.40 -3.30
CA VAL A 163 24.65 -40.50 -4.28
C VAL A 163 24.41 -41.83 -3.58
#